data_AF-A0A9W7AGU9-F1
#
_entry.id   AF-A0A9W7AGU9-F1
#
_cell.length_a   1.000
_cell.length_b   1.000
_cell.length_c   1.000
_cell.angle_alpha   90.00
_cell.angle_beta   90.00
_cell.angle_gamma   90.00
#
_symmetry.space_group_name_H-M   'P 1'
#
loop_
_entity.id
_entity.type
_entity.pdbx_description
1 polymer ?
#
loop_
_entity_poly.entity_id
_entity_poly.type
_entity_poly.pdbx_seq_one_letter_code
_entity_poly.pdbx_strand_id
1 'polypeptide(L)'
;MPTPLGSLTLKLLLYRFFSLILSVTLTCSLWQSRSLSLQVSMLPSTIANEEADYKRREDLFTVMWVASIGCHMVEFFGVLFGMSLKSIQVHVFSIFCRLLGSFLLLLGLMDSWDYRYYIWIFGLFSYAPALTEIWCIFRFVVFDFNLMKQIEIRV
;
A
#
# COMPACT_ATOMS: atom_id res chain seq x y z
N MET A 1 34.66 1.54 -7.55
CA MET A 1 33.67 2.57 -7.93
C MET A 1 32.32 1.87 -8.09
N PRO A 2 31.25 2.31 -7.41
CA PRO A 2 29.93 1.73 -7.65
C PRO A 2 29.54 1.97 -9.11
N THR A 3 29.06 0.94 -9.79
CA THR A 3 28.55 1.08 -11.16
C THR A 3 27.36 2.05 -11.15
N PRO A 4 27.13 2.82 -12.22
CA PRO A 4 26.01 3.77 -12.30
C PRO A 4 24.65 3.08 -12.02
N LEU A 5 24.52 1.80 -12.37
CA LEU A 5 23.34 0.98 -12.10
C LEU A 5 23.13 0.67 -10.60
N GLY A 6 24.21 0.48 -9.85
CA GLY A 6 24.15 0.27 -8.40
C GLY A 6 23.72 1.54 -7.64
N SER A 7 24.18 2.71 -8.10
CA SER A 7 23.77 4.00 -7.52
C SER A 7 22.29 4.30 -7.73
N LEU A 8 21.75 4.00 -8.92
CA LEU A 8 20.33 4.20 -9.22
C LEU A 8 19.42 3.28 -8.39
N THR A 9 19.79 2.00 -8.27
CA THR A 9 19.01 1.00 -7.52
C THR A 9 18.92 1.38 -6.05
N LEU A 10 20.03 1.81 -5.44
CA LEU A 10 20.05 2.28 -4.05
C LEU A 10 19.15 3.50 -3.85
N LYS A 11 19.18 4.47 -4.76
CA LYS A 11 18.30 5.64 -4.70
C LYS A 11 16.83 5.24 -4.76
N LEU A 12 16.46 4.38 -5.71
CA LEU A 12 15.08 3.89 -5.84
C LEU A 12 14.61 3.12 -4.61
N LEU A 13 15.50 2.33 -4.00
CA LEU A 13 15.22 1.64 -2.75
C LEU A 13 14.87 2.63 -1.62
N LEU A 14 15.69 3.67 -1.46
CA LEU A 14 15.47 4.71 -0.45
C LEU A 14 14.16 5.46 -0.71
N TYR A 15 13.90 5.89 -1.95
CA TYR A 15 12.65 6.58 -2.30
C TYR A 15 11.43 5.73 -2.00
N ARG A 16 11.49 4.43 -2.29
CA ARG A 16 10.42 3.49 -2.01
C ARG A 16 10.20 3.29 -0.51
N PHE A 17 11.27 3.20 0.27
CA PHE A 17 11.18 3.09 1.73
C PHE A 17 10.52 4.32 2.35
N PHE A 18 10.94 5.53 1.96
CA PHE A 18 10.36 6.77 2.48
C PHE A 18 8.90 6.97 2.03
N SER A 19 8.58 6.65 0.77
CA SER A 19 7.20 6.77 0.28
C SER A 19 6.26 5.76 0.97
N LEU A 20 6.76 4.56 1.32
CA LEU A 20 6.02 3.58 2.09
C LEU A 20 5.74 4.08 3.53
N ILE A 21 6.74 4.64 4.21
CA ILE A 21 6.56 5.24 5.55
C ILE A 21 5.54 6.38 5.52
N LEU A 22 5.63 7.25 4.51
CA LEU A 22 4.68 8.35 4.32
C LEU A 22 3.25 7.80 4.16
N SER A 23 3.07 6.82 3.28
CA SER A 23 1.77 6.20 3.02
C SER A 23 1.18 5.53 4.27
N VAL A 24 2.00 4.87 5.08
CA VAL A 24 1.59 4.27 6.36
C VAL A 24 1.17 5.36 7.35
N THR A 25 1.98 6.40 7.49
CA THR A 25 1.71 7.52 8.40
C THR A 25 0.36 8.16 8.07
N LEU A 26 0.11 8.48 6.80
CA LEU A 26 -1.15 9.08 6.37
C LEU A 26 -2.34 8.13 6.52
N THR A 27 -2.14 6.83 6.32
CA THR A 27 -3.18 5.81 6.55
C THR A 27 -3.57 5.76 8.03
N CYS A 28 -2.59 5.87 8.94
CA CYS A 28 -2.83 5.97 10.38
C CYS A 28 -3.51 7.29 10.76
N SER A 29 -3.10 8.42 10.17
CA SER A 29 -3.75 9.71 10.38
C SER A 29 -5.21 9.71 9.93
N LEU A 30 -5.51 9.09 8.78
CA LEU A 30 -6.89 8.95 8.29
C LEU A 30 -7.76 8.13 9.24
N TRP A 31 -7.20 7.09 9.86
CA TRP A 31 -7.90 6.31 10.88
C TRP A 31 -8.21 7.12 12.14
N GLN A 32 -7.28 7.99 12.55
CA GLN A 32 -7.51 8.90 13.68
C GLN A 32 -8.62 9.92 13.37
N SER A 33 -8.71 10.39 12.12
CA SER A 33 -9.73 11.35 11.67
C SER A 33 -11.04 10.71 11.19
N ARG A 34 -11.22 9.39 11.32
CA ARG A 34 -12.31 8.65 10.67
C ARG A 34 -13.72 9.14 11.05
N SER A 35 -13.91 9.65 12.26
CA SER A 35 -15.21 10.14 12.73
C SER A 35 -15.74 11.28 11.86
N LEU A 36 -14.87 12.18 11.39
CA LEU A 36 -15.22 13.29 10.50
C LEU A 36 -15.67 12.76 9.13
N SER A 37 -14.90 11.85 8.53
CA SER A 37 -15.22 11.25 7.23
C SER A 37 -16.52 10.42 7.27
N LEU A 38 -16.78 9.73 8.38
CA LEU A 38 -18.01 8.96 8.57
C LEU A 38 -19.22 9.89 8.72
N GLN A 39 -19.10 10.97 9.49
CA GLN A 39 -20.18 11.97 9.67
C GLN A 39 -20.56 12.65 8.35
N VAL A 40 -19.58 13.04 7.52
CA VAL A 40 -19.85 13.65 6.19
C VAL A 40 -20.61 12.69 5.28
N SER A 41 -20.42 11.37 5.44
CA SER A 41 -21.10 10.36 4.63
C SER A 41 -22.56 10.11 5.04
N MET A 42 -23.01 10.68 6.17
CA MET A 42 -24.37 10.56 6.68
C MET A 42 -25.23 11.71 6.16
N LEU A 43 -26.05 11.44 5.14
CA LEU A 43 -27.07 12.39 4.69
C LEU A 43 -28.27 12.38 5.65
N PRO A 44 -28.96 13.52 5.89
CA PRO A 44 -30.01 13.64 6.92
C PRO A 44 -31.32 12.88 6.67
N SER A 45 -31.41 11.99 5.67
CA SER A 45 -32.69 11.55 5.09
C SER A 45 -33.20 10.18 5.52
N THR A 46 -32.55 9.46 6.47
CA THR A 46 -33.01 8.12 6.89
C THR A 46 -32.92 7.93 8.41
N ILE A 47 -33.84 8.58 9.13
CA ILE A 47 -33.91 8.68 10.61
C ILE A 47 -34.30 7.34 11.30
N ALA A 48 -34.48 6.24 10.57
CA ALA A 48 -34.97 5.00 11.17
C ALA A 48 -33.88 4.10 11.78
N ASN A 49 -32.62 4.14 11.30
CA ASN A 49 -31.55 3.19 11.70
C ASN A 49 -30.13 3.81 11.68
N GLU A 50 -30.00 5.08 12.08
CA GLU A 50 -28.74 5.86 11.97
C GLU A 50 -27.55 5.18 12.70
N GLU A 51 -27.78 4.61 13.89
CA GLU A 51 -26.72 3.97 14.69
C GLU A 51 -26.23 2.65 14.08
N ALA A 52 -27.14 1.82 13.55
CA ALA A 52 -26.78 0.56 12.92
C ALA A 52 -26.00 0.78 11.60
N ASP A 53 -26.40 1.79 10.82
CA ASP A 53 -25.73 2.17 9.59
C ASP A 53 -24.36 2.84 9.86
N TYR A 54 -24.24 3.62 10.94
CA TYR A 54 -22.94 4.16 11.38
C TYR A 54 -21.96 3.03 11.66
N LYS A 55 -22.37 2.09 12.50
CA LYS A 55 -21.52 0.98 12.93
C LYS A 55 -21.08 0.13 11.74
N ARG A 56 -21.98 -0.16 10.81
CA ARG A 56 -21.65 -0.92 9.59
C ARG A 56 -20.59 -0.22 8.74
N ARG A 57 -20.66 1.11 8.61
CA ARG A 57 -19.68 1.89 7.83
C ARG A 57 -18.34 1.97 8.54
N GLU A 58 -18.35 2.14 9.86
CA GLU A 58 -17.13 2.10 10.67
C GLU A 58 -16.45 0.72 10.56
N ASP A 59 -17.21 -0.38 10.65
CA ASP A 59 -16.68 -1.73 10.49
C ASP A 59 -16.03 -1.91 9.11
N LEU A 60 -16.69 -1.47 8.04
CA LEU A 60 -16.14 -1.56 6.69
C LEU A 60 -14.86 -0.73 6.54
N PHE A 61 -14.86 0.50 7.04
CA PHE A 61 -13.67 1.36 7.04
C PHE A 61 -12.51 0.72 7.83
N THR A 62 -12.82 0.10 8.97
CA THR A 62 -11.85 -0.63 9.81
C THR A 62 -11.23 -1.79 9.07
N VAL A 63 -12.04 -2.64 8.42
CA VAL A 63 -11.55 -3.77 7.63
C VAL A 63 -10.61 -3.30 6.53
N MET A 64 -10.96 -2.21 5.83
CA MET A 64 -10.13 -1.66 4.77
C MET A 64 -8.83 -1.05 5.29
N TRP A 65 -8.89 -0.39 6.44
CA TRP A 65 -7.69 0.14 7.10
C TRP A 65 -6.74 -1.00 7.51
N VAL A 66 -7.24 -2.05 8.15
CA VAL A 66 -6.45 -3.23 8.52
C VAL A 66 -5.84 -3.89 7.28
N ALA A 67 -6.64 -4.06 6.21
CA ALA A 67 -6.15 -4.62 4.95
C ALA A 67 -5.07 -3.73 4.30
N SER A 68 -5.21 -2.41 4.39
CA SER A 68 -4.20 -1.44 3.90
C SER A 68 -2.88 -1.62 4.64
N ILE A 69 -2.91 -1.71 5.97
CA ILE A 69 -1.72 -1.97 6.78
C ILE A 69 -1.09 -3.32 6.41
N GLY A 70 -1.89 -4.37 6.22
CA GLY A 70 -1.39 -5.66 5.74
C GLY A 70 -0.66 -5.55 4.40
N CYS A 71 -1.22 -4.80 3.44
CA CYS A 71 -0.58 -4.52 2.16
C CYS A 71 0.74 -3.75 2.31
N HIS A 72 0.79 -2.76 3.21
CA HIS A 72 2.03 -2.03 3.53
C HIS A 72 3.09 -2.96 4.11
N MET A 73 2.72 -3.89 4.99
CA MET A 73 3.65 -4.85 5.59
C MET A 73 4.25 -5.80 4.57
N VAL A 74 3.45 -6.33 3.64
CA VAL A 74 3.93 -7.17 2.54
C VAL A 74 5.00 -6.43 1.74
N GLU A 75 4.74 -5.17 1.41
CA GLU A 75 5.71 -4.37 0.70
C GLU A 75 6.97 -4.07 1.52
N PHE A 76 6.81 -3.77 2.80
CA PHE A 76 7.92 -3.52 3.72
C PHE A 76 8.86 -4.73 3.79
N PHE A 77 8.31 -5.95 3.90
CA PHE A 77 9.10 -7.17 3.86
C PHE A 77 9.79 -7.36 2.51
N GLY A 78 9.09 -7.09 1.42
CA GLY A 78 9.66 -7.11 0.07
C GLY A 78 10.88 -6.20 -0.10
N VAL A 79 10.81 -4.99 0.46
CA VAL A 79 11.90 -4.01 0.51
C VAL A 79 13.04 -4.48 1.41
N LEU A 80 12.75 -4.99 2.61
CA LEU A 80 13.77 -5.45 3.57
C LEU A 80 14.56 -6.66 3.09
N PHE A 81 13.88 -7.65 2.52
CA PHE A 81 14.52 -8.88 2.02
C PHE A 81 15.06 -8.72 0.59
N GLY A 82 14.80 -7.57 -0.04
CA GLY A 82 15.31 -7.28 -1.37
C GLY A 82 14.74 -8.15 -2.48
N MET A 83 13.59 -8.81 -2.26
CA MET A 83 12.99 -9.75 -3.22
C MET A 83 12.56 -9.06 -4.52
N SER A 84 12.21 -7.78 -4.47
CA SER A 84 11.85 -6.95 -5.62
C SER A 84 12.99 -6.11 -6.21
N LEU A 85 14.21 -6.17 -5.64
CA LEU A 85 15.37 -5.38 -6.09
C LEU A 85 15.77 -5.62 -7.56
N LYS A 86 15.36 -6.75 -8.11
CA LYS A 86 15.68 -7.15 -9.48
C LYS A 86 14.81 -6.45 -10.54
N SER A 87 13.71 -5.80 -10.14
CA SER A 87 12.78 -5.19 -11.09
C SER A 87 12.62 -3.69 -10.86
N ILE A 88 13.31 -2.90 -11.70
CA ILE A 88 13.20 -1.43 -11.68
C ILE A 88 11.77 -0.94 -11.91
N GLN A 89 10.98 -1.67 -12.72
CA GLN A 89 9.58 -1.34 -13.01
C GLN A 89 8.72 -1.40 -11.75
N VAL A 90 8.95 -2.40 -10.89
CA VAL A 90 8.20 -2.57 -9.64
C VAL A 90 8.52 -1.47 -8.65
N HIS A 91 9.80 -1.04 -8.58
CA HIS A 91 10.18 0.12 -7.78
C HIS A 91 9.49 1.40 -8.24
N VAL A 92 9.54 1.71 -9.54
CA VAL A 92 8.94 2.93 -10.08
C VAL A 92 7.41 2.91 -9.92
N PHE A 93 6.77 1.78 -10.24
CA PHE A 93 5.32 1.63 -10.08
C PHE A 93 4.90 1.81 -8.63
N SER A 94 5.59 1.14 -7.69
CA SER A 94 5.25 1.30 -6.28
C SER A 94 5.46 2.74 -5.82
N ILE A 95 6.61 3.36 -6.12
CA ILE A 95 6.87 4.76 -5.72
C ILE A 95 5.76 5.68 -6.24
N PHE A 96 5.36 5.51 -7.50
CA PHE A 96 4.26 6.28 -8.11
C PHE A 96 2.94 6.08 -7.35
N CYS A 97 2.53 4.82 -7.13
CA CYS A 97 1.32 4.52 -6.38
C CYS A 97 1.36 5.09 -4.96
N ARG A 98 2.50 5.00 -4.28
CA ARG A 98 2.67 5.49 -2.90
C ARG A 98 2.60 7.00 -2.82
N LEU A 99 3.26 7.71 -3.72
CA LEU A 99 3.23 9.18 -3.74
C LEU A 99 1.85 9.71 -4.12
N LEU A 100 1.23 9.16 -5.16
CA LEU A 100 -0.09 9.60 -5.60
C LEU A 100 -1.18 9.23 -4.58
N GLY A 101 -1.12 8.02 -4.02
CA GLY A 101 -2.01 7.58 -2.94
C GLY A 101 -1.85 8.44 -1.69
N SER A 102 -0.60 8.73 -1.29
CA SER A 102 -0.32 9.63 -0.16
C SER A 102 -0.88 11.04 -0.40
N PHE A 103 -0.73 11.56 -1.61
CA PHE A 103 -1.30 12.86 -1.96
C PHE A 103 -2.84 12.86 -1.85
N LEU A 104 -3.51 11.82 -2.36
CA LEU A 104 -4.97 11.69 -2.24
C LEU A 104 -5.44 11.49 -0.81
N LEU A 105 -4.72 10.72 0.00
CA LEU A 105 -4.99 10.57 1.44
C LEU A 105 -4.86 11.91 2.17
N LEU A 106 -3.84 12.70 1.84
CA LEU A 106 -3.65 14.03 2.40
C LEU A 106 -4.79 14.98 2.01
N LEU A 107 -5.23 14.96 0.75
CA LEU A 107 -6.40 15.74 0.32
C LEU A 107 -7.67 15.31 1.06
N GLY A 108 -7.92 14.00 1.17
CA GLY A 108 -9.07 13.47 1.89
C GLY A 108 -9.06 13.83 3.39
N LEU A 109 -7.87 13.93 4.00
CA LEU A 109 -7.68 14.42 5.37
C LEU A 109 -8.02 15.90 5.51
N MET A 110 -7.63 16.73 4.55
CA MET A 110 -7.88 18.18 4.62
C MET A 110 -9.35 18.54 4.34
N ASP A 111 -9.99 17.82 3.43
CA ASP A 111 -11.33 18.14 2.91
C ASP A 111 -12.43 17.20 3.46
N SER A 112 -12.07 16.33 4.42
CA SER A 112 -13.01 15.40 5.09
C SER A 112 -13.86 14.58 4.12
N TRP A 113 -13.22 13.94 3.15
CA TRP A 113 -13.91 13.18 2.10
C TRP A 113 -14.78 12.05 2.65
N ASP A 114 -15.84 11.72 1.91
CA ASP A 114 -16.68 10.54 2.15
C ASP A 114 -15.81 9.27 2.16
N TYR A 115 -16.04 8.40 3.15
CA TYR A 115 -15.31 7.15 3.32
C TYR A 115 -15.32 6.24 2.06
N ARG A 116 -16.30 6.39 1.17
CA ARG A 116 -16.37 5.65 -0.11
C ARG A 116 -15.19 5.93 -1.03
N TYR A 117 -14.58 7.12 -0.98
CA TYR A 117 -13.37 7.41 -1.75
C TYR A 117 -12.17 6.64 -1.25
N TYR A 118 -12.11 6.35 0.05
CA TYR A 118 -11.05 5.53 0.63
C TYR A 118 -11.02 4.11 0.05
N ILE A 119 -12.18 3.57 -0.34
CA ILE A 119 -12.28 2.25 -0.97
C ILE A 119 -11.45 2.19 -2.26
N TRP A 120 -11.58 3.22 -3.09
CA TRP A 120 -10.84 3.34 -4.35
C TRP A 120 -9.36 3.61 -4.12
N ILE A 121 -9.04 4.46 -3.15
CA ILE A 121 -7.65 4.77 -2.77
C ILE A 121 -6.94 3.48 -2.30
N PHE A 122 -7.59 2.69 -1.45
CA PHE A 122 -7.08 1.40 -1.00
C PHE A 122 -6.79 0.45 -2.17
N GLY A 123 -7.78 0.25 -3.05
CA GLY A 123 -7.64 -0.71 -4.16
C GLY A 123 -6.47 -0.38 -5.09
N LEU A 124 -6.32 0.90 -5.46
CA LEU A 124 -5.32 1.34 -6.42
C LEU A 124 -3.93 1.57 -5.81
N PHE A 125 -3.88 2.08 -4.57
CA PHE A 125 -2.62 2.58 -4.00
C PHE A 125 -2.09 1.75 -2.83
N SER A 126 -2.88 0.85 -2.26
CA SER A 126 -2.41 -0.11 -1.23
C SER A 126 -2.39 -1.53 -1.78
N TYR A 127 -3.50 -1.98 -2.35
CA TYR A 127 -3.65 -3.37 -2.81
C TYR A 127 -2.84 -3.66 -4.08
N ALA A 128 -2.93 -2.81 -5.11
CA ALA A 128 -2.21 -3.07 -6.36
C ALA A 128 -0.67 -3.12 -6.19
N PRO A 129 0.01 -2.21 -5.45
CA PRO A 129 1.43 -2.33 -5.19
C PRO A 129 1.79 -3.61 -4.41
N ALA A 130 0.98 -3.98 -3.41
CA ALA A 130 1.20 -5.21 -2.66
C ALA A 130 1.05 -6.46 -3.54
N LEU A 131 0.08 -6.47 -4.46
CA LEU A 131 -0.07 -7.56 -5.42
C LEU A 131 1.15 -7.69 -6.35
N THR A 132 1.69 -6.57 -6.83
CA THR A 132 2.93 -6.59 -7.62
C THR A 132 4.12 -7.13 -6.82
N GLU A 133 4.18 -6.84 -5.52
CA GLU A 133 5.22 -7.38 -4.65
C GLU A 133 5.06 -8.89 -4.45
N ILE A 134 3.84 -9.37 -4.17
CA ILE A 134 3.54 -10.80 -4.03
C ILE A 134 3.94 -11.55 -5.31
N TRP A 135 3.64 -10.97 -6.47
CA TRP A 135 4.03 -11.55 -7.76
C TRP A 135 5.55 -11.66 -7.90
N CYS A 136 6.31 -10.63 -7.49
CA CYS A 136 7.77 -10.68 -7.48
C CYS A 136 8.32 -11.75 -6.53
N ILE A 137 7.77 -11.84 -5.33
CA ILE A 137 8.14 -12.85 -4.32
C ILE A 137 7.88 -14.25 -4.89
N PHE A 138 6.69 -14.48 -5.44
CA PHE A 138 6.33 -15.75 -6.06
C PHE A 138 7.30 -16.12 -7.18
N ARG A 139 7.60 -15.18 -8.08
CA ARG A 139 8.56 -15.41 -9.17
C ARG A 139 9.94 -15.78 -8.63
N PHE A 140 10.42 -15.07 -7.62
CA PHE A 140 11.72 -15.31 -7.01
C PHE A 140 11.80 -16.70 -6.34
N VAL A 141 10.79 -17.06 -5.55
CA VAL A 141 10.76 -18.34 -4.83
C VAL A 141 10.58 -19.52 -5.80
N VAL A 142 9.70 -19.40 -6.79
CA VAL A 142 9.35 -20.53 -7.67
C VAL A 142 10.36 -20.72 -8.81
N PHE A 143 10.84 -19.65 -9.43
CA PHE A 143 11.68 -19.77 -10.62
C PHE A 143 13.16 -19.64 -10.30
N ASP A 144 13.54 -18.55 -9.62
CA ASP A 144 14.97 -18.27 -9.40
C ASP A 144 15.59 -19.26 -8.41
N PHE A 145 14.90 -19.59 -7.32
CA PHE A 145 15.42 -20.54 -6.32
C PHE A 145 15.53 -21.97 -6.86
N ASN A 146 14.52 -22.43 -7.61
CA ASN A 146 14.56 -23.76 -8.24
C ASN A 146 15.63 -23.87 -9.32
N LEU A 147 15.88 -22.79 -10.08
CA LEU A 147 16.96 -22.77 -11.07
C LEU A 147 18.34 -22.86 -10.38
N MET A 148 18.57 -22.08 -9.31
CA MET A 148 19.83 -22.15 -8.57
C MET A 148 20.06 -23.55 -7.98
N LYS A 149 19.02 -24.17 -7.40
CA LYS A 149 19.10 -25.53 -6.88
C LYS A 149 19.42 -26.56 -7.97
N GLN A 150 18.89 -26.39 -9.19
CA GLN A 150 19.22 -27.27 -10.31
C GLN A 150 20.64 -27.09 -10.82
N ILE A 151 21.20 -25.88 -10.76
CA ILE A 151 22.59 -25.61 -11.15
C ILE A 151 23.54 -26.24 -10.13
N GLU A 152 23.30 -26.08 -8.83
CA GLU A 152 24.13 -26.68 -7.77
C GLU A 152 24.16 -28.21 -7.81
N ILE A 153 23.09 -28.87 -8.24
CA ILE A 153 23.06 -30.35 -8.37
C ILE A 153 23.84 -30.85 -9.60
N ARG A 154 24.14 -29.98 -10.57
CA ARG A 154 24.88 -30.34 -11.80
C ARG A 154 26.38 -30.05 -11.75
N VAL A 155 26.86 -29.34 -10.72
CA VAL A 155 28.29 -29.04 -10.50
C VAL A 155 28.86 -30.07 -9.53
#